data_AF-A0A3A8HV16-F1
#
_entry.id   AF-A0A3A8HV16-F1
#
_cell.length_a   1.000
_cell.length_b   1.000
_cell.length_c   1.000
_cell.angle_alpha   90.00
_cell.angle_beta   90.00
_cell.angle_gamma   90.00
#
_symmetry.space_group_name_H-M   'P 1'
#
loop_
_entity.id
_entity.type
_entity.pdbx_description
1 polymer ?
#
loop_
_entity_poly.entity_id
_entity_poly.type
_entity_poly.pdbx_seq_one_letter_code
_entity_poly.pdbx_strand_id
1 'polypeptide(L)'
;YDSCLRAHSRFGANRAVLVTQRFHLSRALFIANSVGIDAWGVAADEGRATPWRYTVRETLSRVLALGMVLLEVEPGSTDGQPSTAPR
;
A
#
# COMPACT_ATOMS: atom_id res chain seq x y z
N TYR A 1 -11.53 5.83 -7.70
CA TYR A 1 -12.12 6.92 -8.50
C TYR A 1 -12.67 6.38 -9.80
N ASP A 2 -11.81 5.96 -10.75
CA ASP A 2 -12.24 5.41 -12.04
C ASP A 2 -13.32 4.34 -11.92
N SER A 3 -13.14 3.39 -11.01
CA SER A 3 -14.11 2.31 -10.75
C SER A 3 -15.50 2.84 -10.41
N CYS A 4 -15.62 3.84 -9.51
CA CYS A 4 -16.91 4.42 -9.12
C CYS A 4 -17.52 5.25 -10.26
N LEU A 5 -16.70 6.04 -10.97
CA LEU A 5 -17.18 6.86 -12.08
C LEU A 5 -17.74 5.99 -13.21
N ARG A 6 -17.07 4.89 -13.55
CA ARG A 6 -17.54 3.94 -14.56
C ARG A 6 -18.75 3.14 -14.07
N ALA A 7 -18.77 2.74 -12.80
CA ALA A 7 -19.94 2.11 -12.17
C ALA A 7 -21.19 2.97 -12.37
N HIS A 8 -21.10 4.27 -12.11
CA HIS A 8 -22.21 5.20 -12.34
C HIS A 8 -22.48 5.43 -13.85
N SER A 9 -21.50 5.93 -14.60
CA SER A 9 -21.73 6.44 -15.95
C SER A 9 -21.89 5.36 -17.03
N ARG A 10 -21.22 4.21 -16.88
CA ARG A 10 -21.26 3.13 -17.89
C ARG A 10 -22.23 2.02 -17.51
N PHE A 11 -22.34 1.72 -16.22
CA PHE A 11 -23.14 0.59 -15.74
C PHE A 11 -24.44 1.02 -15.07
N GLY A 12 -24.69 2.33 -14.91
CA GLY A 12 -25.93 2.85 -14.31
C GLY A 12 -26.11 2.45 -12.85
N ALA A 13 -25.02 2.17 -12.14
CA ALA A 13 -25.08 1.79 -10.73
C ALA A 13 -25.50 3.02 -9.90
N ASN A 14 -26.65 2.92 -9.23
CA ASN A 14 -27.15 3.95 -8.30
C ASN A 14 -26.94 3.57 -6.83
N ARG A 15 -26.71 2.29 -6.55
CA ARG A 15 -26.45 1.73 -5.21
C ARG A 15 -25.31 0.73 -5.28
N ALA A 16 -24.39 0.74 -4.30
CA ALA A 16 -23.27 -0.19 -4.28
C ALA A 16 -22.80 -0.55 -2.86
N VAL A 17 -22.23 -1.75 -2.73
CA VAL A 17 -21.46 -2.14 -1.53
C VAL A 17 -19.98 -2.19 -1.92
N LEU A 18 -19.16 -1.39 -1.24
CA LEU A 18 -17.72 -1.29 -1.43
C LEU A 18 -17.01 -2.19 -0.43
N VAL A 19 -16.29 -3.18 -0.93
CA VAL A 19 -15.50 -4.12 -0.11
C VAL A 19 -14.02 -3.82 -0.34
N THR A 20 -13.34 -3.29 0.67
CA THR A 20 -11.90 -2.97 0.59
C THR A 20 -11.28 -2.87 2.00
N GLN A 21 -9.97 -2.68 2.07
CA GLN A 21 -9.24 -2.50 3.34
C GLN A 21 -9.75 -1.25 4.08
N ARG A 22 -9.76 -1.26 5.41
CA ARG A 22 -10.31 -0.17 6.23
C ARG A 22 -9.72 1.19 5.93
N PHE A 23 -8.42 1.24 5.65
CA PHE A 23 -7.73 2.50 5.35
C PHE A 23 -8.12 3.10 3.99
N HIS A 24 -8.63 2.29 3.05
CA HIS A 24 -9.13 2.75 1.75
C HIS A 24 -10.63 3.04 1.73
N LEU A 25 -11.37 2.45 2.67
CA LEU A 25 -12.83 2.42 2.66
C LEU A 25 -13.46 3.82 2.72
N SER A 26 -12.96 4.70 3.59
CA SER A 26 -13.47 6.07 3.73
C SER A 26 -13.33 6.88 2.43
N ARG A 27 -12.15 6.81 1.80
CA ARG A 27 -11.90 7.44 0.50
C ARG A 27 -12.79 6.86 -0.59
N ALA A 28 -12.96 5.55 -0.62
CA ALA A 28 -13.81 4.88 -1.60
C ALA A 28 -15.29 5.30 -1.47
N LEU A 29 -15.80 5.36 -0.24
CA LEU A 29 -17.16 5.81 0.05
C LEU A 29 -17.38 7.27 -0.34
N PHE A 30 -16.44 8.16 0.01
CA PHE A 30 -16.51 9.57 -0.37
C PHE A 30 -16.62 9.73 -1.90
N ILE A 31 -15.76 9.04 -2.63
CA ILE A 31 -15.76 9.07 -4.09
C ILE A 31 -17.09 8.54 -4.64
N ALA A 32 -17.57 7.39 -4.18
CA ALA A 32 -18.81 6.79 -4.67
C ALA A 32 -20.02 7.71 -4.46
N ASN A 33 -20.16 8.28 -3.26
CA ASN A 33 -21.23 9.24 -2.96
C ASN A 33 -21.11 10.52 -3.81
N SER A 34 -19.89 11.03 -4.00
CA SER A 34 -19.67 12.23 -4.83
C SER A 34 -20.02 12.06 -6.31
N VAL A 35 -19.99 10.82 -6.82
CA VAL A 35 -20.39 10.51 -8.21
C VAL A 35 -21.84 10.06 -8.33
N GLY A 36 -22.64 10.14 -7.26
CA GLY A 36 -24.07 9.82 -7.27
C GLY A 36 -24.43 8.36 -6.95
N ILE A 37 -23.48 7.58 -6.41
CA ILE A 37 -23.74 6.21 -5.95
C ILE A 37 -24.01 6.24 -4.44
N ASP A 38 -25.20 5.81 -4.04
CA ASP A 38 -25.54 5.55 -2.63
C ASP A 38 -24.81 4.28 -2.17
N ALA A 39 -23.73 4.47 -1.41
CA ALA A 39 -22.73 3.44 -1.18
C ALA A 39 -22.56 3.07 0.30
N TRP A 40 -22.52 1.76 0.59
CA TRP A 40 -22.16 1.20 1.89
C TRP A 40 -20.79 0.55 1.85
N GLY A 41 -20.08 0.56 2.98
CA GLY A 41 -18.71 0.05 3.06
C GLY A 41 -18.60 -1.19 3.94
N VAL A 42 -17.84 -2.18 3.48
CA VAL A 42 -17.43 -3.36 4.25
C VAL A 42 -15.91 -3.38 4.29
N ALA A 43 -15.35 -3.31 5.49
CA ALA A 43 -13.93 -3.46 5.70
C ALA A 43 -13.53 -4.93 5.52
N ALA A 44 -12.86 -5.24 4.42
CA ALA A 44 -12.23 -6.53 4.17
C ALA A 44 -10.78 -6.48 4.65
N ASP A 45 -10.61 -6.16 5.94
CA ASP A 45 -9.31 -6.30 6.58
C ASP A 45 -8.98 -7.81 6.59
N GLU A 46 -8.02 -8.22 5.77
CA GLU A 46 -7.41 -9.52 5.97
C GLU A 46 -6.80 -9.47 7.38
N GLY A 47 -7.37 -10.21 8.33
CA GLY A 47 -6.80 -10.38 9.68
C GLY A 47 -5.40 -11.02 9.70
N ARG A 48 -4.66 -10.94 8.59
CA ARG A 48 -3.24 -11.23 8.50
C ARG A 48 -2.52 -10.25 9.41
N ALA A 49 -2.33 -10.70 10.66
CA ALA A 49 -1.20 -10.25 11.44
C ALA A 49 0.03 -10.26 10.53
N THR A 50 0.81 -9.17 10.57
CA THR A 50 2.12 -9.13 9.92
C THR A 50 2.82 -10.45 10.21
N PRO A 51 3.12 -11.29 9.19
CA PRO A 51 3.64 -12.61 9.45
C PRO A 51 4.87 -12.47 10.33
N TRP A 52 4.96 -13.22 11.43
CA TRP A 52 5.97 -12.97 12.48
C TRP A 52 7.41 -12.85 11.92
N ARG A 53 7.68 -13.56 10.80
CA ARG A 53 8.90 -13.48 10.00
C ARG A 53 9.26 -12.07 9.54
N TYR A 54 8.28 -11.27 9.11
CA TYR A 54 8.48 -9.86 8.72
C TYR A 54 8.83 -9.01 9.94
N THR A 55 8.13 -9.20 11.06
CA THR A 55 8.40 -8.48 12.31
C THR A 55 9.80 -8.79 12.85
N VAL A 56 10.22 -10.06 12.83
CA VAL A 56 11.59 -10.47 13.20
C VAL A 56 12.62 -9.84 12.28
N ARG A 57 12.41 -9.94 10.96
CA ARG A 57 13.32 -9.35 9.99
C ARG A 57 13.50 -7.86 10.24
N GLU A 58 12.40 -7.13 10.40
CA GLU A 58 12.45 -5.69 10.65
C GLU A 58 13.13 -5.36 11.99
N THR A 59 12.87 -6.15 13.03
CA THR A 59 13.51 -5.99 14.35
C THR A 59 15.02 -6.23 14.26
N LEU A 60 15.45 -7.31 13.59
CA LEU A 60 16.86 -7.60 13.36
C LEU A 60 17.53 -6.52 12.51
N SER A 61 16.87 -6.06 11.45
CA SER A 61 17.38 -4.96 10.62
C SER A 61 17.55 -3.67 11.42
N ARG A 62 16.63 -3.34 12.35
CA ARG A 62 16.74 -2.18 13.23
C ARG A 62 17.90 -2.29 14.21
N VAL A 63 18.09 -3.46 14.82
CA VAL A 63 19.22 -3.71 15.74
C VAL A 63 20.55 -3.67 14.98
N LEU A 64 20.63 -4.29 13.80
CA LEU A 64 21.81 -4.23 12.94
C LEU A 64 22.11 -2.80 12.50
N ALA A 65 21.10 -2.02 12.10
CA ALA A 65 21.27 -0.61 11.74
C ALA A 65 21.82 0.20 12.90
N LEU A 66 21.30 0.00 14.12
CA LEU A 66 21.85 0.65 15.31
C LEU A 66 23.32 0.25 15.54
N GLY A 67 23.65 -1.03 15.40
CA GLY A 67 25.03 -1.52 15.50
C GLY A 67 25.96 -0.91 14.45
N MET A 68 25.51 -0.81 13.19
CA MET A 68 26.28 -0.19 12.11
C MET A 68 26.54 1.29 12.38
N VAL A 69 25.55 2.04 12.90
CA VAL A 69 25.72 3.45 13.27
C VAL A 69 26.69 3.60 14.45
N LEU A 70 26.56 2.77 15.48
CA LEU A 70 27.45 2.82 16.66
C LEU A 70 28.90 2.45 16.34
N LEU A 71 29.10 1.56 15.36
CA LEU A 71 30.43 1.11 14.93
C LEU A 71 31.00 1.98 13.80
N GLU A 72 30.35 3.11 13.48
CA GLU A 72 30.72 4.00 12.36
C GLU A 72 31.02 3.21 11.07
N VAL A 73 30.25 2.15 10.83
CA VAL A 73 30.41 1.32 9.65
C VAL A 73 30.06 2.18 8.44
N GLU A 74 31.06 2.51 7.63
CA GLU A 74 30.82 3.19 6.37
C GLU A 74 29.85 2.35 5.53
N PRO A 75 28.77 2.95 5.01
CA PRO A 75 27.87 2.23 4.14
C PRO A 75 28.69 1.79 2.92
N GLY A 76 28.78 0.48 2.71
CA GLY A 76 29.43 -0.05 1.51
C GLY A 76 28.73 0.54 0.28
N SER A 77 29.40 1.46 -0.41
CA SER A 77 28.87 2.00 -1.65
C SER A 77 28.78 0.86 -2.65
N THR A 78 27.56 0.58 -3.12
CA THR A 78 27.46 0.07 -4.49
C THR A 78 27.68 1.30 -5.34
N ASP A 79 28.95 1.57 -5.68
CA ASP A 79 29.27 2.60 -6.66
C ASP A 79 28.40 2.32 -7.89
N GLY A 80 27.53 3.28 -8.20
CA GLY A 80 26.73 3.28 -9.41
C GLY A 80 27.65 3.49 -10.60
N GLN A 81 28.38 2.46 -10.99
CA GLN A 81 29.04 2.43 -12.29
C GLN A 81 27.99 1.94 -13.30
N PRO A 82 27.46 2.79 -14.20
CA PRO A 82 26.60 2.31 -15.26
C PRO A 82 27.41 1.33 -16.11
N SER A 83 26.89 0.11 -16.26
CA SER A 83 27.46 -0.89 -17.15
C SER A 83 27.56 -0.31 -18.56
N THR A 84 28.76 0.07 -18.97
CA THR A 84 29.05 0.38 -20.37
C THR A 84 29.10 -0.94 -21.14
N ALA A 85 28.00 -1.30 -21.78
CA ALA A 85 27.99 -2.37 -22.76
C ALA A 85 28.78 -1.92 -24.01
N PRO A 86 29.75 -2.70 -24.53
CA PRO A 86 30.37 -2.40 -25.81
C PRO A 86 29.40 -2.70 -26.96
N ARG A 87 29.49 -1.85 -27.99
CA ARG A 87 28.71 -1.88 -29.24
C ARG A 87 28.96 -3.13 -30.07
#